data_AF-A0AA88HEL7-F1
#
_entry.id   AF-A0AA88HEL7-F1
#
_cell.length_a   1.000
_cell.length_b   1.000
_cell.length_c   1.000
_cell.angle_alpha   90.00
_cell.angle_beta   90.00
_cell.angle_gamma   90.00
#
_symmetry.space_group_name_H-M   'P 1'
#
loop_
_entity.id
_entity.type
_entity.pdbx_description
1 polymer ?
#
loop_
_entity_poly.entity_id
_entity_poly.type
_entity_poly.pdbx_seq_one_letter_code
_entity_poly.pdbx_strand_id
1 'polypeptide(L)'
;IVEGHYLVPMALSSRPEPVLLAVCTPVAMPETREAVIQGACNVFTTQHSMDMKILEVDRSTEHYLGYSNNYLQNVSWYDLLHWDCLFDAQAKHKLDSDEN
;
A
#
# COMPACT_ATOMS: atom_id res chain seq x y z
N ILE A 1 7.20 4.45 1.03
CA ILE A 1 7.43 5.79 0.42
C ILE A 1 8.56 6.42 1.21
N VAL A 2 9.61 6.89 0.53
CA VAL A 2 10.77 7.54 1.16
C VAL A 2 10.64 9.03 0.92
N GLU A 3 10.50 9.82 1.98
CA GLU A 3 10.54 11.28 1.89
C GLU A 3 11.94 11.78 2.25
N GLY A 4 12.57 12.47 1.30
CA GLY A 4 13.91 13.02 1.47
C GLY A 4 13.89 14.53 1.66
N HIS A 5 14.68 15.02 2.62
CA HIS A 5 14.91 16.45 2.82
C HIS A 5 16.42 16.72 2.86
N TYR A 6 16.85 17.75 2.13
CA TYR A 6 18.22 18.26 2.27
C TYR A 6 18.27 19.18 3.48
N LEU A 7 19.14 18.84 4.43
CA LEU A 7 19.41 19.67 5.58
C LEU A 7 20.88 20.05 5.59
N VAL A 8 21.15 21.30 5.96
CA VAL A 8 22.49 21.73 6.36
C VAL A 8 22.51 21.66 7.87
N PRO A 9 23.14 20.66 8.50
CA PRO A 9 23.22 20.62 9.95
C PRO A 9 23.94 21.91 10.39
N MET A 10 23.35 22.68 11.31
CA MET A 10 24.10 23.71 12.02
C MET A 10 25.14 22.99 12.87
N ALA A 11 26.30 22.73 12.27
CA ALA A 11 27.41 22.11 12.96
C ALA A 11 28.19 23.19 13.70
N LEU A 12 28.60 22.85 14.92
CA LEU A 12 29.76 23.40 15.63
C LEU A 12 31.08 23.13 14.85
N SER A 13 31.06 23.06 13.51
CA SER A 13 32.21 22.79 12.66
C SER A 13 32.32 23.84 11.55
N SER A 14 33.56 24.13 11.14
CA SER A 14 33.89 25.24 10.24
C SER A 14 33.57 25.00 8.76
N ARG A 15 32.93 23.87 8.41
CA ARG A 15 32.48 23.54 7.04
C ARG A 15 31.25 22.63 7.06
N PRO A 16 30.03 23.17 6.91
CA PRO A 16 28.82 22.36 6.82
C PRO A 16 28.62 21.87 5.38
N GLU A 17 28.87 20.58 5.13
CA GLU A 17 28.50 19.94 3.86
C GLU A 17 27.02 19.51 3.89
N PRO A 18 26.27 19.65 2.78
CA PRO A 18 24.87 19.26 2.74
C PRO A 18 24.73 17.74 2.85
N VAL A 19 23.82 17.29 3.72
CA VAL A 19 23.50 15.87 3.90
C VAL A 19 22.07 15.63 3.45
N LEU A 20 21.86 14.53 2.70
CA LEU A 20 20.51 14.04 2.39
C LEU A 20 20.03 13.20 3.56
N LEU A 21 18.96 13.64 4.21
CA LEU A 21 18.26 12.85 5.22
C LEU A 21 17.00 12.27 4.60
N ALA A 22 16.83 10.96 4.72
CA ALA A 22 15.64 10.25 4.29
C ALA A 22 14.94 9.64 5.50
N VAL A 23 13.61 9.79 5.57
CA VAL A 23 12.78 9.10 6.56
C VAL A 23 12.14 7.90 5.90
N CYS A 24 12.31 6.74 6.53
CA CYS A 24 11.78 5.47 6.04
C CYS A 24 10.85 4.87 7.10
N THR A 25 9.63 4.49 6.71
CA THR A 25 8.76 3.65 7.52
C THR A 25 8.98 2.19 7.10
N PRO A 26 9.30 1.28 8.03
CA PRO A 26 9.45 -0.13 7.69
C PRO A 26 8.11 -0.67 7.18
N VAL A 27 8.14 -1.34 6.03
CA VAL A 27 6.97 -2.04 5.48
C VAL A 27 6.89 -3.40 6.15
N ALA A 28 5.72 -3.77 6.67
CA ALA A 28 5.51 -5.10 7.23
C ALA A 28 5.67 -6.13 6.10
N MET A 29 6.68 -6.99 6.24
CA MET A 29 6.89 -8.10 5.31
C MET A 29 5.70 -9.06 5.33
N PRO A 30 5.43 -9.82 4.26
CA PRO A 30 4.32 -10.79 4.22
C PRO A 30 4.33 -11.74 5.41
N GLU A 31 5.51 -12.15 5.89
CA GLU A 31 5.69 -13.05 7.04
C GLU A 31 5.37 -12.36 8.39
N THR A 32 5.44 -11.03 8.46
CA THR A 32 5.12 -10.24 9.67
C THR A 32 3.73 -9.60 9.60
N ARG A 33 3.03 -9.73 8.47
CA ARG A 33 1.69 -9.19 8.22
C ARG A 33 0.67 -9.70 9.24
N GLU A 34 0.74 -10.98 9.60
CA GLU A 34 -0.17 -11.57 10.59
C GLU A 34 -0.02 -10.91 11.97
N ALA A 35 1.21 -10.57 12.39
CA ALA A 35 1.47 -9.95 13.69
C ALA A 35 0.96 -8.49 13.79
N VAL A 36 0.90 -7.77 12.66
CA VAL A 36 0.33 -6.41 12.61
C VAL A 36 -1.20 -6.44 12.51
N ILE A 37 -1.76 -7.48 11.88
CA ILE A 37 -3.19 -7.62 11.63
C ILE A 37 -3.93 -8.28 12.81
N GLN A 38 -3.24 -9.06 13.65
CA GLN A 38 -3.84 -9.64 14.85
C GLN A 38 -4.36 -8.55 15.81
N GLY A 39 -5.69 -8.34 15.79
CA GLY A 39 -6.40 -7.34 16.60
C GLY A 39 -6.86 -6.10 15.83
N ALA A 40 -6.47 -5.94 14.56
CA ALA A 40 -6.96 -4.86 13.71
C ALA A 40 -8.31 -5.25 13.10
N CYS A 41 -9.41 -4.89 13.75
CA CYS A 41 -10.75 -5.16 13.21
C CYS A 41 -10.96 -4.44 11.87
N ASN A 42 -10.33 -3.30 11.64
CA ASN A 42 -10.49 -2.47 10.43
C ASN A 42 -9.69 -2.95 9.20
N VAL A 43 -9.16 -4.18 9.22
CA VAL A 43 -8.39 -4.72 8.11
C VAL A 43 -9.20 -5.83 7.46
N PHE A 44 -9.26 -5.78 6.13
CA PHE A 44 -9.81 -6.87 5.33
C PHE A 44 -8.80 -7.31 4.26
N THR A 45 -8.94 -8.53 3.78
CA THR A 45 -8.06 -9.15 2.78
C THR A 45 -8.86 -9.60 1.57
N THR A 46 -8.28 -9.36 0.39
CA THR A 46 -8.82 -9.76 -0.91
C THR A 46 -7.71 -10.41 -1.75
N GLN A 47 -8.07 -11.41 -2.54
CA GLN A 47 -7.20 -12.06 -3.51
C GLN A 47 -7.63 -11.65 -4.92
N HIS A 48 -6.65 -11.36 -5.78
CA HIS A 48 -6.89 -10.88 -7.14
C HIS A 48 -6.11 -11.70 -8.17
N SER A 49 -6.61 -11.74 -9.40
CA SER A 49 -5.82 -12.11 -10.58
C SER A 49 -4.93 -10.96 -11.05
N MET A 50 -4.00 -11.22 -11.97
CA MET A 50 -3.08 -10.22 -12.53
C MET A 50 -3.78 -9.08 -13.28
N ASP A 51 -5.05 -9.24 -13.68
CA ASP A 51 -5.87 -8.15 -14.24
C ASP A 51 -6.66 -7.38 -13.16
N MET A 52 -6.28 -7.55 -11.89
CA MET A 52 -6.88 -6.94 -10.69
C MET A 52 -8.37 -7.27 -10.53
N LYS A 53 -8.85 -8.40 -11.05
CA LYS A 53 -10.18 -8.90 -10.72
C LYS A 53 -10.16 -9.65 -9.41
N ILE A 54 -11.13 -9.36 -8.56
CA ILE A 54 -11.29 -10.00 -7.26
C ILE A 54 -11.71 -11.46 -7.44
N LEU A 55 -10.91 -12.38 -6.90
CA LEU A 55 -11.16 -13.82 -6.88
C LEU A 55 -11.84 -14.25 -5.56
N GLU A 56 -11.30 -13.77 -4.45
CA GLU A 56 -11.77 -14.11 -3.10
C GLU A 56 -11.71 -12.88 -2.18
N VAL A 57 -12.66 -12.78 -1.25
CA VAL A 57 -12.71 -11.73 -0.23
C VAL A 57 -13.00 -12.36 1.12
N ASP A 58 -12.46 -11.78 2.19
CA ASP A 58 -12.76 -12.25 3.54
C ASP A 58 -14.20 -11.91 3.99
N ARG A 59 -14.60 -12.44 5.14
CA ARG A 59 -15.94 -12.19 5.70
C ARG A 59 -16.14 -10.75 6.19
N SER A 60 -15.06 -10.07 6.59
CA SER A 60 -15.11 -8.69 7.08
C SER A 60 -15.31 -7.67 5.98
N THR A 61 -14.97 -8.01 4.73
CA THR A 61 -14.99 -7.11 3.57
C THR A 61 -16.37 -6.47 3.38
N GLU A 62 -17.46 -7.25 3.47
CA GLU A 62 -18.83 -6.74 3.33
C GLU A 62 -19.17 -5.68 4.38
N HIS A 63 -18.65 -5.83 5.61
CA HIS A 63 -18.86 -4.84 6.67
C HIS A 63 -18.12 -3.52 6.41
N TYR A 64 -16.94 -3.56 5.80
CA TYR A 64 -16.09 -2.39 5.60
C TYR A 64 -16.31 -1.67 4.27
N LEU A 65 -16.56 -2.41 3.18
CA LEU A 65 -16.76 -1.85 1.86
C LEU A 65 -18.24 -1.60 1.53
N GLY A 66 -19.18 -2.23 2.26
CA GLY A 66 -20.61 -2.08 2.00
C GLY A 66 -21.11 -2.81 0.75
N TYR A 67 -20.29 -3.67 0.14
CA TYR A 67 -20.68 -4.54 -0.95
C TYR A 67 -20.80 -5.98 -0.48
N SER A 68 -21.84 -6.68 -0.93
CA SER A 68 -21.93 -8.13 -0.69
C SER A 68 -20.75 -8.86 -1.31
N ASN A 69 -20.25 -9.88 -0.61
CA ASN A 69 -19.11 -10.67 -1.10
C ASN A 69 -19.36 -11.32 -2.48
N ASN A 70 -20.62 -11.69 -2.78
CA ASN A 70 -20.99 -12.25 -4.07
C ASN A 70 -20.92 -11.23 -5.21
N TYR A 71 -21.22 -9.96 -4.92
CA TYR A 71 -21.14 -8.89 -5.91
C TYR A 71 -19.70 -8.57 -6.29
N LEU A 72 -18.78 -8.66 -5.33
CA LEU A 72 -17.37 -8.32 -5.55
C LEU A 72 -16.63 -9.35 -6.41
N GLN A 73 -17.14 -10.57 -6.56
CA GLN A 73 -16.49 -11.59 -7.39
C GLN A 73 -16.41 -11.15 -8.85
N ASN A 74 -15.21 -11.25 -9.43
CA ASN A 74 -14.87 -10.84 -10.80
C ASN A 74 -14.99 -9.33 -11.10
N VAL A 75 -15.27 -8.49 -10.10
CA VAL A 75 -15.20 -7.04 -10.25
C VAL A 75 -13.73 -6.63 -10.27
N SER A 76 -13.36 -5.70 -11.16
CA SER A 76 -12.02 -5.13 -11.14
C SER A 76 -11.88 -4.20 -9.94
N TRP A 77 -10.80 -4.34 -9.18
CA TRP A 77 -10.51 -3.44 -8.08
C TRP A 77 -10.42 -1.97 -8.52
N TYR A 78 -10.02 -1.71 -9.77
CA TYR A 78 -10.01 -0.36 -10.34
C TYR A 78 -11.40 0.28 -10.41
N ASP A 79 -12.47 -0.50 -10.55
CA ASP A 79 -13.85 0.02 -10.60
C ASP A 79 -14.33 0.52 -9.23
N LEU A 80 -13.66 0.10 -8.15
CA LEU A 80 -13.99 0.49 -6.77
C LEU A 80 -13.19 1.72 -6.30
N LEU A 81 -12.18 2.13 -7.06
CA LEU A 81 -11.30 3.22 -6.69
C LEU A 81 -11.89 4.58 -7.04
N HIS A 82 -11.57 5.57 -6.21
CA HIS A 82 -11.74 6.95 -6.61
C HIS A 82 -10.85 7.24 -7.83
N TRP A 83 -11.39 7.96 -8.81
CA TRP A 83 -10.75 8.22 -10.10
C TRP A 83 -9.38 8.91 -9.97
N ASP A 84 -9.21 9.79 -8.98
CA ASP A 84 -7.92 10.45 -8.69
C ASP A 84 -6.80 9.46 -8.33
N CYS A 85 -7.13 8.27 -7.81
CA CYS A 85 -6.16 7.29 -7.36
C CYS A 85 -5.73 6.30 -8.46
N LEU A 86 -6.37 6.32 -9.63
CA LEU A 86 -6.16 5.31 -10.67
C LEU A 86 -4.73 5.28 -11.21
N PHE A 87 -4.12 6.45 -11.39
CA PHE A 87 -2.74 6.54 -11.89
C PHE A 87 -1.74 5.96 -10.90
N ASP A 88 -1.84 6.33 -9.61
CA ASP A 88 -0.97 5.81 -8.56
C ASP A 88 -1.15 4.31 -8.36
N ALA A 89 -2.40 3.84 -8.40
CA ALA A 89 -2.76 2.44 -8.31
C ALA A 89 -2.16 1.62 -9.47
N GLN A 90 -2.25 2.13 -10.70
CA GLN A 90 -1.65 1.49 -11.87
C GLN A 90 -0.11 1.45 -11.78
N ALA A 91 0.51 2.56 -11.37
CA ALA A 91 1.97 2.63 -11.25
C ALA A 91 2.51 1.59 -10.27
N LYS A 92 1.86 1.43 -9.12
CA LYS A 92 2.20 0.40 -8.11
C LYS A 92 2.00 -1.02 -8.63
N HIS A 93 0.85 -1.28 -9.26
CA HIS A 93 0.56 -2.60 -9.80
C HIS A 93 1.59 -3.04 -10.87
N LYS A 94 2.08 -2.11 -11.70
CA LYS A 94 3.15 -2.40 -12.67
C LYS A 94 4.47 -2.79 -12.01
N LEU A 95 4.87 -2.06 -10.97
CA LEU A 95 6.11 -2.36 -10.22
C LEU A 95 6.10 -3.78 -9.67
N ASP A 96 4.97 -4.18 -9.06
CA ASP A 96 4.82 -5.52 -8.48
C ASP A 96 4.71 -6.62 -9.56
N SER A 97 4.24 -6.27 -10.76
CA SER A 97 4.12 -7.22 -11.90
C SER A 97 5.44 -7.46 -12.62
N ASP A 98 6.36 -6.50 -12.59
CA ASP A 98 7.67 -6.57 -13.27
C ASP A 98 8.73 -7.31 -12.42
N GLU A 99 8.49 -7.57 -11.14
CA GLU A 99 9.40 -8.29 -10.23
C GLU A 99 9.33 -9.83 -10.33
N ASN A 100 8.56 -10.39 -11.28
CA ASN A 100 8.39 -11.84 -11.46
C ASN A 100 8.68 -12.31 -12.89
#